data_AF-A0A0Q5LG96-F1
#
_entry.id   AF-A0A0Q5LG96-F1
#
_cell.length_a   1.000
_cell.length_b   1.000
_cell.length_c   1.000
_cell.angle_alpha   90.00
_cell.angle_beta   90.00
_cell.angle_gamma   90.00
#
_symmetry.space_group_name_H-M   'P 1'
#
loop_
_entity.id
_entity.type
_entity.pdbx_description
1 polymer ?
#
loop_
_entity_poly.entity_id
_entity_poly.type
_entity_poly.pdbx_seq_one_letter_code
_entity_poly.pdbx_strand_id
1 'polypeptide(L)'
;MSNRTAAATVAFLAALVAAALTGCTAPAPEGTETPAAVQPVVKPTPSGTPVPTPTATAEVSRCDVLSMISLTGYSEGDEEPTYYATWNGVLPADNGMTDFARGTVTKTADGSIATYTVAAGDAPSAIRERLCSDVYAAMSYSRLGSMLYPGDVLTLGPGAMEPLATETFIWEPQRR
;
A
#
# COMPACT_ATOMS: atom_id res chain seq x y z
N MET A 1 35.47 23.99 -39.81
CA MET A 1 34.19 23.94 -40.56
C MET A 1 33.07 23.98 -39.55
N SER A 2 32.18 24.96 -39.69
CA SER A 2 31.03 25.25 -38.84
C SER A 2 30.10 24.05 -38.68
N ASN A 3 29.36 24.00 -37.56
CA ASN A 3 27.90 24.06 -37.58
C ASN A 3 27.36 24.57 -36.23
N ARG A 4 26.76 25.76 -36.28
CA ARG A 4 25.87 26.34 -35.28
C ARG A 4 24.43 26.06 -35.72
N THR A 5 23.53 25.80 -34.78
CA THR A 5 22.09 26.18 -34.71
C THR A 5 21.42 25.25 -33.67
N ALA A 6 20.38 25.61 -32.93
CA ALA A 6 19.77 26.85 -32.49
C ALA A 6 18.82 26.44 -31.34
N ALA A 7 18.68 27.30 -30.34
CA ALA A 7 17.76 27.11 -29.22
C ALA A 7 16.28 27.17 -29.70
N ALA A 8 15.42 26.38 -29.05
CA ALA A 8 13.97 26.55 -29.13
C ALA A 8 13.37 26.45 -27.72
N THR A 9 13.29 27.61 -27.06
CA THR A 9 12.43 27.88 -25.90
C THR A 9 10.97 27.92 -26.36
N VAL A 10 10.09 27.17 -25.69
CA VAL A 10 8.64 27.42 -25.72
C VAL A 10 8.13 27.40 -24.27
N ALA A 11 7.68 28.56 -23.83
CA ALA A 11 6.97 28.81 -22.58
C ALA A 11 5.46 28.91 -22.86
N PHE A 12 4.67 29.10 -21.77
CA PHE A 12 3.22 29.39 -21.69
C PHE A 12 2.29 28.14 -21.72
N LEU A 13 1.32 27.93 -20.82
CA LEU A 13 0.48 28.81 -20.00
C LEU A 13 -0.03 28.13 -18.72
N ALA A 14 -0.14 28.92 -17.65
CA ALA A 14 -0.90 28.59 -16.43
C ALA A 14 -2.41 28.80 -16.65
N ALA A 15 -3.22 27.85 -16.20
CA ALA A 15 -4.68 27.99 -16.12
C ALA A 15 -5.10 28.06 -14.64
N LEU A 16 -5.62 29.21 -14.22
CA LEU A 16 -6.26 29.44 -12.92
C LEU A 16 -7.60 28.71 -12.87
N VAL A 17 -7.80 27.86 -11.87
CA VAL A 17 -9.12 27.29 -11.51
C VAL A 17 -9.64 28.03 -10.29
N ALA A 18 -10.74 28.77 -10.46
CA ALA A 18 -11.48 29.40 -9.36
C ALA A 18 -12.44 28.36 -8.74
N ALA A 19 -12.21 27.97 -7.49
CA ALA A 19 -13.13 27.16 -6.71
C ALA A 19 -14.10 28.07 -5.94
N ALA A 20 -15.39 28.01 -6.27
CA ALA A 20 -16.45 28.62 -5.47
C ALA A 20 -16.90 27.62 -4.38
N LEU A 21 -16.55 27.91 -3.12
CA LEU A 21 -17.06 27.22 -1.95
C LEU A 21 -18.40 27.85 -1.54
N THR A 22 -19.51 27.26 -1.96
CA THR A 22 -20.82 27.52 -1.32
C THR A 22 -21.02 26.51 -0.20
N GLY A 23 -20.82 26.98 1.03
CA GLY A 23 -21.24 26.27 2.23
C GLY A 23 -22.75 26.35 2.47
N CYS A 24 -23.27 25.41 3.24
CA CYS A 24 -24.44 25.61 4.09
C CYS A 24 -24.39 24.59 5.24
N THR A 25 -23.79 25.02 6.35
CA THR A 25 -24.02 24.41 7.66
C THR A 25 -25.39 24.87 8.14
N ALA A 26 -26.32 23.93 8.34
CA ALA A 26 -27.55 24.19 9.08
C ALA A 26 -27.41 23.62 10.50
N PRO A 27 -27.60 24.41 11.58
CA PRO A 27 -27.70 23.88 12.92
C PRO A 27 -29.16 23.74 13.39
N ALA A 28 -29.37 22.70 14.21
CA ALA A 28 -30.37 22.58 15.29
C ALA A 28 -31.86 22.38 14.86
N PRO A 29 -32.72 21.73 15.69
CA PRO A 29 -32.73 21.81 17.15
C PRO A 29 -32.70 20.48 17.91
N GLU A 30 -32.15 20.57 19.11
CA GLU A 30 -32.44 19.70 20.25
C GLU A 30 -33.94 19.74 20.54
N GLY A 31 -34.55 18.56 20.58
CA GLY A 31 -35.94 18.36 20.93
C GLY A 31 -36.04 17.40 22.10
N THR A 32 -36.13 17.97 23.30
CA THR A 32 -36.98 17.55 24.42
C THR A 32 -37.01 16.07 24.83
N GLU A 33 -36.46 15.82 26.03
CA GLU A 33 -36.91 14.74 26.90
C GLU A 33 -38.44 14.76 27.05
N THR A 34 -39.07 13.60 26.96
CA THR A 34 -40.46 13.37 27.37
C THR A 34 -40.54 12.00 28.06
N PRO A 35 -41.32 11.86 29.14
CA PRO A 35 -41.08 10.87 30.18
C PRO A 35 -41.40 9.43 29.76
N ALA A 36 -40.70 8.50 30.40
CA ALA A 36 -40.87 7.06 30.27
C ALA A 36 -42.35 6.63 30.30
N ALA A 37 -42.86 6.19 29.16
CA ALA A 37 -44.10 5.45 29.04
C ALA A 37 -43.83 3.96 29.29
N VAL A 38 -44.55 3.40 30.26
CA VAL A 38 -44.50 1.99 30.67
C VAL A 38 -44.88 1.08 29.50
N GLN A 39 -43.96 0.18 29.10
CA GLN A 39 -44.26 -0.88 28.13
C GLN A 39 -44.83 -2.13 28.84
N PRO A 40 -45.83 -2.82 28.27
CA PRO A 40 -46.32 -4.08 28.79
C PRO A 40 -45.31 -5.21 28.57
N VAL A 41 -45.13 -6.07 29.58
CA VAL A 41 -44.25 -7.24 29.56
C VAL A 41 -44.68 -8.20 28.44
N VAL A 42 -43.86 -8.30 27.39
CA VAL A 42 -43.99 -9.34 26.36
C VAL A 42 -43.32 -10.61 26.87
N LYS A 43 -44.11 -11.69 26.93
CA LYS A 43 -43.69 -13.07 27.23
C LYS A 43 -42.53 -13.49 26.31
N PRO A 44 -41.44 -14.10 26.81
CA PRO A 44 -40.34 -14.53 25.95
C PRO A 44 -40.77 -15.72 25.08
N THR A 45 -40.78 -15.53 23.76
CA THR A 45 -40.86 -16.60 22.77
C THR A 45 -39.46 -17.17 22.57
N PRO A 46 -39.22 -18.48 22.71
CA PRO A 46 -37.91 -19.06 22.41
C PRO A 46 -37.71 -19.06 20.89
N SER A 47 -36.89 -18.14 20.39
CA SER A 47 -36.47 -18.13 18.99
C SER A 47 -35.27 -19.07 18.85
N GLY A 48 -35.59 -20.34 18.61
CA GLY A 48 -34.63 -21.32 18.13
C GLY A 48 -34.47 -21.17 16.62
N THR A 49 -33.42 -20.49 16.17
CA THR A 49 -32.82 -20.77 14.87
C THR A 49 -31.31 -20.78 15.10
N PRO A 50 -30.62 -21.94 14.99
CA PRO A 50 -29.18 -21.93 15.05
C PRO A 50 -28.68 -21.09 13.88
N VAL A 51 -28.05 -19.96 14.19
CA VAL A 51 -27.20 -19.25 13.25
C VAL A 51 -26.14 -20.27 12.82
N PRO A 52 -25.96 -20.55 11.52
CA PRO A 52 -24.85 -21.40 11.11
C PRO A 52 -23.57 -20.69 11.55
N THR A 53 -22.88 -21.26 12.53
CA THR A 53 -21.49 -20.92 12.82
C THR A 53 -20.74 -21.09 11.50
N PRO A 54 -20.12 -20.04 10.93
CA PRO A 54 -19.26 -20.26 9.78
C PRO A 54 -18.21 -21.27 10.23
N THR A 55 -18.21 -22.43 9.59
CA THR A 55 -17.09 -23.36 9.68
C THR A 55 -15.89 -22.56 9.26
N ALA A 56 -15.06 -22.16 10.23
CA ALA A 56 -13.71 -21.73 9.94
C ALA A 56 -13.04 -22.95 9.32
N THR A 57 -13.10 -23.06 7.99
CA THR A 57 -12.15 -23.85 7.24
C THR A 57 -10.81 -23.38 7.76
N ALA A 58 -10.06 -24.29 8.40
CA ALA A 58 -8.75 -23.99 8.94
C ALA A 58 -7.99 -23.16 7.90
N GLU A 59 -7.80 -21.86 8.18
CA GLU A 59 -6.90 -21.05 7.38
C GLU A 59 -5.54 -21.67 7.58
N VAL A 60 -5.13 -22.47 6.61
CA VAL A 60 -3.72 -22.78 6.39
C VAL A 60 -3.00 -21.45 6.50
N SER A 61 -1.99 -21.37 7.36
CA SER A 61 -1.06 -20.25 7.39
C SER A 61 -0.56 -20.02 5.96
N ARG A 62 -1.16 -19.06 5.24
CA ARG A 62 -0.91 -18.91 3.79
C ARG A 62 0.42 -18.23 3.51
N CYS A 63 1.03 -17.64 4.54
CA CYS A 63 2.27 -16.90 4.47
C CYS A 63 3.33 -17.47 5.43
N ASP A 64 3.54 -18.80 5.41
CA ASP A 64 4.56 -19.47 6.24
C ASP A 64 5.95 -18.87 6.07
N VAL A 65 6.27 -18.42 4.85
CA VAL A 65 7.46 -17.65 4.52
C VAL A 65 7.05 -16.49 3.63
N LEU A 66 7.45 -15.27 3.98
CA LEU A 66 7.18 -14.07 3.18
C LEU A 66 8.15 -13.97 1.99
N SER A 67 7.68 -13.50 0.84
CA SER A 67 8.56 -12.89 -0.17
C SER A 67 9.27 -11.71 0.46
N MET A 68 10.60 -11.67 0.37
CA MET A 68 11.38 -10.64 1.02
C MET A 68 12.51 -10.16 0.11
N ILE A 69 12.62 -8.84 0.00
CA ILE A 69 13.77 -8.15 -0.59
C ILE A 69 14.69 -7.75 0.56
N SER A 70 15.97 -8.11 0.50
CA SER A 70 16.96 -7.68 1.49
C SER A 70 17.87 -6.63 0.87
N LEU A 71 18.07 -5.52 1.57
CA LEU A 71 19.07 -4.50 1.23
C LEU A 71 20.30 -4.73 2.10
N THR A 72 21.37 -5.24 1.49
CA THR A 72 22.63 -5.50 2.20
C THR A 72 23.64 -4.43 1.82
N GLY A 73 24.24 -3.78 2.81
CA GLY A 73 25.36 -2.86 2.63
C GLY A 73 26.69 -3.57 2.86
N TYR A 74 27.67 -3.31 2.01
CA TYR A 74 29.04 -3.75 2.16
C TYR A 74 29.98 -2.54 2.15
N SER A 75 30.91 -2.48 3.10
CA SER A 75 31.94 -1.43 3.19
C SER A 75 33.28 -2.07 3.52
N GLU A 76 34.31 -1.78 2.72
CA GLU A 76 35.71 -2.09 3.04
C GLU A 76 36.42 -0.81 3.48
N GLY A 77 36.93 -0.79 4.72
CA GLY A 77 37.67 0.36 5.24
C GLY A 77 36.83 1.63 5.35
N ASP A 78 37.35 2.73 4.80
CA ASP A 78 36.73 4.08 4.84
C ASP A 78 35.89 4.38 3.58
N GLU A 79 35.54 3.37 2.79
CA GLU A 79 34.74 3.54 1.57
C GLU A 79 33.24 3.73 1.87
N GLU A 80 32.56 4.49 1.01
CA GLU A 80 31.10 4.59 1.05
C GLU A 80 30.46 3.21 0.87
N PRO A 81 29.45 2.84 1.67
CA PRO A 81 28.85 1.53 1.60
C PRO A 81 28.19 1.30 0.24
N THR A 82 28.55 0.20 -0.40
CA THR A 82 27.84 -0.30 -1.58
C THR A 82 26.64 -1.11 -1.11
N TYR A 83 25.44 -0.70 -1.50
CA TYR A 83 24.23 -1.46 -1.26
C TYR A 83 23.86 -2.31 -2.48
N TYR A 84 23.34 -3.50 -2.22
CA TYR A 84 22.72 -4.35 -3.23
C TYR A 84 21.43 -4.96 -2.68
N ALA A 85 20.47 -5.17 -3.58
CA ALA A 85 19.21 -5.82 -3.26
C ALA A 85 19.30 -7.30 -3.61
N THR A 86 18.87 -8.16 -2.70
CA THR A 86 18.68 -9.59 -2.96
C THR A 86 17.22 -9.97 -2.71
N TRP A 87 16.78 -11.07 -3.30
CA TRP A 87 15.45 -11.63 -3.08
C TRP A 87 15.59 -13.06 -2.58
N ASN A 88 14.74 -13.44 -1.63
CA ASN A 88 14.84 -14.72 -0.93
C ASN A 88 14.34 -15.95 -1.71
N GLY A 89 13.90 -15.78 -2.97
CA GLY A 89 13.43 -16.90 -3.80
C GLY A 89 11.94 -17.24 -3.64
N VAL A 90 11.24 -16.61 -2.69
CA VAL A 90 9.83 -16.90 -2.38
C VAL A 90 8.93 -15.92 -3.10
N LEU A 91 8.07 -16.42 -4.00
CA LEU A 91 7.16 -15.55 -4.76
C LEU A 91 6.04 -14.99 -3.88
N PRO A 92 5.67 -13.71 -4.05
CA PRO A 92 4.45 -13.18 -3.45
C PRO A 92 3.22 -13.97 -3.88
N ALA A 93 2.22 -14.07 -2.99
CA ALA A 93 0.94 -14.71 -3.26
C ALA A 93 -0.19 -13.77 -2.84
N ASP A 94 -1.25 -13.65 -3.66
CA ASP A 94 -2.41 -12.81 -3.33
C ASP A 94 -3.52 -13.67 -2.68
N ASN A 95 -3.67 -13.52 -1.36
CA ASN A 95 -4.71 -14.13 -0.54
C ASN A 95 -6.09 -13.47 -0.70
N GLY A 96 -6.19 -12.43 -1.52
CA GLY A 96 -7.42 -11.69 -1.78
C GLY A 96 -7.46 -10.35 -1.07
N MET A 97 -8.26 -9.44 -1.63
CA MET A 97 -8.48 -8.11 -1.06
C MET A 97 -9.04 -8.19 0.37
N THR A 98 -8.61 -7.25 1.20
CA THR A 98 -9.14 -7.04 2.57
C THR A 98 -9.54 -5.57 2.72
N ASP A 99 -10.24 -5.23 3.81
CA ASP A 99 -10.69 -3.85 4.08
C ASP A 99 -9.55 -2.82 4.12
N PHE A 100 -8.32 -3.27 4.42
CA PHE A 100 -7.12 -2.44 4.54
C PHE A 100 -6.01 -2.85 3.56
N ALA A 101 -6.35 -3.58 2.49
CA ALA A 101 -5.43 -3.90 1.40
C ALA A 101 -6.18 -4.02 0.08
N ARG A 102 -6.66 -2.87 -0.42
CA ARG A 102 -7.51 -2.74 -1.62
C ARG A 102 -6.78 -2.17 -2.82
N GLY A 103 -5.51 -1.87 -2.66
CA GLY A 103 -4.60 -1.48 -3.72
C GLY A 103 -4.53 -2.50 -4.87
N THR A 104 -3.94 -2.03 -5.95
CA THR A 104 -3.93 -2.73 -7.22
C THR A 104 -2.64 -3.51 -7.36
N VAL A 105 -2.76 -4.81 -7.63
CA VAL A 105 -1.63 -5.69 -7.93
C VAL A 105 -1.36 -5.65 -9.42
N THR A 106 -0.10 -5.50 -9.81
CA THR A 106 0.35 -5.77 -11.17
C THR A 106 1.11 -7.09 -11.21
N LYS A 107 1.09 -7.72 -12.38
CA LYS A 107 1.77 -9.00 -12.63
C LYS A 107 2.69 -8.88 -13.82
N THR A 108 3.78 -9.63 -13.79
CA THR A 108 4.64 -9.84 -14.96
C THR A 108 3.99 -10.76 -15.99
N ALA A 109 4.62 -10.88 -17.16
CA ALA A 109 4.08 -11.65 -18.29
C ALA A 109 3.91 -13.16 -17.98
N ASP A 110 4.69 -13.69 -17.06
CA ASP A 110 4.61 -15.06 -16.53
C ASP A 110 3.52 -15.24 -15.45
N GLY A 111 2.84 -14.16 -15.06
CA GLY A 111 1.77 -14.16 -14.06
C GLY A 111 2.23 -14.00 -12.61
N SER A 112 3.54 -13.84 -12.37
CA SER A 112 4.09 -13.54 -11.03
C SER A 112 3.69 -12.13 -10.59
N ILE A 113 3.44 -11.93 -9.30
CA ILE A 113 3.14 -10.60 -8.75
C ILE A 113 4.40 -9.74 -8.81
N ALA A 114 4.26 -8.53 -9.36
CA ALA A 114 5.36 -7.62 -9.64
C ALA A 114 5.32 -6.43 -8.67
N THR A 115 4.26 -5.64 -8.72
CA THR A 115 4.08 -4.46 -7.87
C THR A 115 2.71 -4.38 -7.23
N TYR A 116 2.60 -3.54 -6.20
CA TYR A 116 1.35 -3.15 -5.58
C TYR A 116 1.23 -1.63 -5.48
N THR A 117 0.20 -1.05 -6.08
CA THR A 117 -0.13 0.37 -5.92
C THR A 117 -1.09 0.54 -4.75
N VAL A 118 -0.66 1.29 -3.74
CA VAL A 118 -1.37 1.54 -2.49
C VAL A 118 -2.66 2.30 -2.74
N ALA A 119 -3.79 1.81 -2.20
CA ALA A 119 -5.05 2.53 -2.18
C ALA A 119 -5.22 3.35 -0.89
N ALA A 120 -6.17 4.29 -0.91
CA ALA A 120 -6.54 5.03 0.30
C ALA A 120 -7.09 4.10 1.39
N GLY A 121 -6.52 4.25 2.60
CA GLY A 121 -6.87 3.45 3.77
C GLY A 121 -6.15 2.11 3.87
N ASP A 122 -5.25 1.79 2.95
CA ASP A 122 -4.44 0.58 3.07
C ASP A 122 -3.47 0.68 4.25
N ALA A 123 -3.22 -0.46 4.91
CA ALA A 123 -2.29 -0.58 6.02
C ALA A 123 -1.15 -1.56 5.67
N PRO A 124 0.12 -1.27 6.02
CA PRO A 124 1.25 -2.14 5.70
C PRO A 124 1.07 -3.60 6.16
N SER A 125 0.51 -3.80 7.35
CA SER A 125 0.24 -5.14 7.90
C SER A 125 -0.80 -5.90 7.08
N ALA A 126 -1.88 -5.24 6.65
CA ALA A 126 -2.92 -5.88 5.84
C ALA A 126 -2.43 -6.19 4.42
N ILE A 127 -1.59 -5.31 3.84
CA ILE A 127 -0.92 -5.59 2.56
C ILE A 127 -0.01 -6.82 2.70
N ARG A 128 0.74 -6.93 3.81
CA ARG A 128 1.60 -8.10 4.09
C ARG A 128 0.81 -9.39 4.11
N GLU A 129 -0.29 -9.44 4.86
CA GLU A 129 -1.13 -10.64 4.95
C GLU A 129 -1.81 -10.98 3.62
N ARG A 130 -2.21 -9.96 2.86
CA ARG A 130 -2.77 -10.14 1.53
C ARG A 130 -1.74 -10.71 0.57
N LEU A 131 -0.53 -10.16 0.52
CA LEU A 131 0.44 -10.43 -0.55
C LEU A 131 1.56 -11.40 -0.16
N CYS A 132 1.52 -11.95 1.05
CA CYS A 132 2.58 -12.75 1.65
C CYS A 132 3.99 -12.19 1.37
N SER A 133 4.14 -10.88 1.52
CA SER A 133 5.37 -10.15 1.22
C SER A 133 5.75 -9.23 2.35
N ASP A 134 7.03 -9.12 2.68
CA ASP A 134 7.51 -8.14 3.64
C ASP A 134 7.36 -6.72 3.07
N VAL A 135 6.29 -6.04 3.48
CA VAL A 135 5.94 -4.70 3.00
C VAL A 135 6.95 -3.66 3.43
N TYR A 136 7.60 -3.79 4.60
CA TYR A 136 8.57 -2.80 5.06
C TYR A 136 9.88 -2.90 4.30
N ALA A 137 10.31 -4.13 3.98
CA ALA A 137 11.39 -4.37 3.04
C ALA A 137 11.08 -3.80 1.66
N ALA A 138 9.86 -4.06 1.14
CA ALA A 138 9.42 -3.51 -0.14
C ALA A 138 9.36 -1.97 -0.15
N MET A 139 8.91 -1.34 0.93
CA MET A 139 8.92 0.12 1.10
C MET A 139 10.34 0.67 1.01
N SER A 140 11.28 0.04 1.72
CA SER A 140 12.68 0.46 1.72
C SER A 140 13.31 0.33 0.34
N TYR A 141 13.09 -0.80 -0.35
CA TYR A 141 13.57 -1.00 -1.72
C TYR A 141 12.96 0.01 -2.70
N SER A 142 11.66 0.30 -2.54
CA SER A 142 10.92 1.26 -3.37
C SER A 142 11.18 2.73 -2.98
N ARG A 143 12.12 2.98 -2.07
CA ARG A 143 12.53 4.32 -1.59
C ARG A 143 11.38 5.14 -1.00
N LEU A 144 10.41 4.46 -0.38
CA LEU A 144 9.30 5.08 0.32
C LEU A 144 9.71 5.43 1.75
N GLY A 145 9.01 6.41 2.33
CA GLY A 145 9.19 6.78 3.73
C GLY A 145 8.64 5.71 4.70
N SER A 146 8.55 6.05 5.98
CA SER A 146 8.02 5.14 7.02
C SER A 146 6.49 4.99 6.99
N MET A 147 5.80 5.69 6.08
CA MET A 147 4.36 5.70 5.92
C MET A 147 4.02 5.39 4.47
N LEU A 148 2.92 4.66 4.26
CA LEU A 148 2.34 4.46 2.94
C LEU A 148 1.31 5.54 2.64
N TYR A 149 1.40 6.10 1.45
CA TYR A 149 0.43 7.04 0.91
C TYR A 149 -0.30 6.44 -0.29
N PRO A 150 -1.54 6.88 -0.56
CA PRO A 150 -2.27 6.44 -1.75
C PRO A 150 -1.48 6.80 -3.01
N GLY A 151 -1.31 5.83 -3.90
CA GLY A 151 -0.52 5.96 -5.12
C GLY A 151 0.94 5.52 -5.01
N ASP A 152 1.45 5.27 -3.79
CA ASP A 152 2.75 4.66 -3.61
C ASP A 152 2.80 3.29 -4.31
N VAL A 153 3.93 2.97 -4.94
CA VAL A 153 4.13 1.71 -5.66
C VAL A 153 5.20 0.89 -4.96
N LEU A 154 4.80 -0.28 -4.46
CA LEU A 154 5.69 -1.25 -3.84
C LEU A 154 6.17 -2.26 -4.87
N THR A 155 7.48 -2.43 -5.01
CA THR A 155 8.05 -3.59 -5.72
C THR A 155 8.10 -4.79 -4.78
N LEU A 156 7.44 -5.89 -5.17
CA LEU A 156 7.23 -7.06 -4.31
C LEU A 156 7.95 -8.33 -4.78
N GLY A 157 8.31 -8.38 -6.07
CA GLY A 157 8.81 -9.59 -6.69
C GLY A 157 9.87 -9.32 -7.76
N PRO A 158 10.61 -10.38 -8.15
CA PRO A 158 11.79 -10.27 -8.99
C PRO A 158 11.51 -9.69 -10.38
N GLY A 159 10.26 -9.80 -10.86
CA GLY A 159 9.88 -9.30 -12.18
C GLY A 159 9.73 -7.77 -12.28
N ALA A 160 9.71 -7.05 -11.16
CA ALA A 160 9.76 -5.59 -11.10
C ALA A 160 10.97 -5.07 -10.30
N MET A 161 11.82 -5.97 -9.79
CA MET A 161 13.13 -5.57 -9.32
C MET A 161 13.95 -5.22 -10.55
N GLU A 162 14.62 -4.06 -10.52
CA GLU A 162 15.68 -3.79 -11.50
C GLU A 162 16.60 -5.02 -11.55
N PRO A 163 17.03 -5.47 -12.75
CA PRO A 163 17.98 -6.57 -12.86
C PRO A 163 19.13 -6.31 -11.89
N LEU A 164 19.77 -7.37 -11.40
CA LEU A 164 21.05 -7.27 -10.67
C LEU A 164 22.13 -6.73 -11.62
N ALA A 165 21.94 -5.53 -12.18
CA ALA A 165 22.99 -4.72 -12.70
C ALA A 165 23.90 -4.49 -11.50
N THR A 166 25.13 -4.90 -11.66
CA THR A 166 26.29 -4.63 -10.82
C THR A 166 26.58 -3.12 -10.79
N GLU A 167 25.56 -2.29 -10.63
CA GLU A 167 25.66 -0.86 -10.47
C GLU A 167 25.26 -0.52 -9.04
N THR A 168 26.13 0.24 -8.40
CA THR A 168 26.06 0.68 -7.03
C THR A 168 24.67 1.25 -6.74
N PHE A 169 23.90 0.63 -5.85
CA PHE A 169 22.68 1.26 -5.31
C PHE A 169 23.14 2.39 -4.37
N ILE A 170 23.33 3.58 -4.93
CA ILE A 170 23.70 4.77 -4.15
C ILE A 170 22.43 5.25 -3.44
N TRP A 171 22.41 5.09 -2.11
CA TRP A 171 21.39 5.70 -1.26
C TRP A 171 21.60 7.21 -1.25
N GLU A 172 20.75 7.95 -1.95
CA GLU A 172 20.77 9.41 -1.89
C GLU A 172 19.97 9.84 -0.64
N PRO A 173 20.61 10.52 0.34
CA PRO A 173 19.92 10.92 1.56
C PRO A 173 18.78 11.86 1.21
N GLN A 174 17.57 11.50 1.63
CA GLN A 174 16.36 12.31 1.48
C GLN A 174 16.63 13.70 2.04
N ARG A 175 16.70 14.72 1.16
CA ARG A 175 16.86 16.11 1.58
C ARG A 175 15.63 16.49 2.41
N ARG A 176 15.87 16.83 3.67
CA ARG A 176 14.88 17.47 4.55
C ARG A 176 14.61 18.90 4.10
#